data_AF-A0A7W8RV94-F1
#
_entry.id   AF-A0A7W8RV94-F1
#
_cell.length_a   1.000
_cell.length_b   1.000
_cell.length_c   1.000
_cell.angle_alpha   90.00
_cell.angle_beta   90.00
_cell.angle_gamma   90.00
#
_symmetry.space_group_name_H-M   'P 1'
#
loop_
_entity.id
_entity.type
_entity.pdbx_description
1 polymer ?
#
loop_
_entity_poly.entity_id
_entity_poly.type
_entity_poly.pdbx_seq_one_letter_code
_entity_poly.pdbx_strand_id
1 'polypeptide(L)' 'MKIIQRGRPPSEREWKFTCTNCRTIFECMQSEGRLTSDQLDGDTLSIACPVCDRTCYGSPK' A
#
# COMPACT_ATOMS: atom_id res chain seq x y z
N MET A 1 6.08 -9.72 32.10
CA MET A 1 5.55 -10.35 30.86
C MET A 1 6.58 -10.16 29.76
N LYS A 2 6.93 -11.20 28.98
CA LYS A 2 7.95 -11.13 27.92
C LYS A 2 7.30 -11.48 26.58
N ILE A 3 7.47 -10.63 25.58
CA ILE A 3 7.01 -10.89 24.21
C ILE A 3 7.98 -11.91 23.58
N ILE A 4 7.46 -13.06 23.14
CA ILE A 4 8.23 -14.15 22.49
C ILE A 4 8.16 -14.10 20.97
N GLN A 5 7.14 -13.44 20.40
CA GLN A 5 7.00 -13.18 18.98
C GLN A 5 6.15 -11.92 18.80
N ARG A 6 6.62 -10.97 17.99
CA ARG A 6 5.89 -9.74 17.65
C ARG A 6 5.28 -9.91 16.27
N GLY A 7 3.96 -9.79 16.16
CA GLY A 7 3.29 -9.68 14.86
C GLY A 7 3.61 -8.34 14.20
N ARG A 8 3.55 -8.26 12.87
CA ARG A 8 3.57 -6.98 12.16
C ARG A 8 2.14 -6.42 12.12
N PRO A 9 1.92 -5.20 12.63
CA PRO A 9 0.61 -4.56 12.51
C PRO A 9 0.26 -4.39 11.01
N PRO A 10 -1.02 -4.46 10.63
CA PRO A 10 -1.45 -4.25 9.24
C PRO A 10 -0.91 -2.93 8.66
N SER A 11 -0.81 -1.89 9.49
CA SER A 11 -0.27 -0.58 9.09
C SER A 11 1.17 -0.61 8.59
N GLU A 12 1.99 -1.58 9.03
CA GLU A 12 3.38 -1.78 8.56
C GLU A 12 3.46 -2.68 7.31
N ARG A 13 2.33 -3.08 6.72
CA ARG A 13 2.35 -3.80 5.44
C ARG A 13 2.89 -2.88 4.35
N GLU A 14 3.91 -3.36 3.65
CA GLU A 14 4.52 -2.68 2.52
C GLU A 14 3.75 -3.01 1.24
N TRP A 15 3.46 -1.99 0.45
CA TRP A 15 2.76 -2.08 -0.82
C TRP A 15 3.66 -1.54 -1.91
N LYS A 16 3.76 -2.28 -3.02
CA LYS A 16 4.53 -1.87 -4.19
C LYS A 16 3.59 -1.32 -5.25
N PHE A 17 3.87 -0.11 -5.69
CA PHE A 17 3.12 0.57 -6.74
C PHE A 17 3.97 0.75 -7.98
N THR A 18 3.31 0.68 -9.13
CA THR A 18 3.89 1.10 -10.41
C THR A 18 2.95 2.12 -11.03
N CYS A 19 3.41 3.36 -11.16
CA CYS A 19 2.62 4.40 -11.81
C CYS A 19 2.56 4.13 -13.32
N THR A 20 1.37 3.94 -13.87
CA THR A 20 1.18 3.70 -15.32
C THR A 20 1.46 4.93 -16.18
N ASN A 21 1.52 6.12 -15.58
CA ASN A 21 1.77 7.39 -16.29
C ASN A 21 3.26 7.69 -16.46
N CYS A 22 4.00 7.78 -15.36
CA CYS A 22 5.43 8.12 -15.38
C CYS A 22 6.34 6.88 -15.28
N ARG A 23 5.78 5.68 -15.09
CA ARG A 23 6.50 4.41 -14.88
C ARG A 23 7.38 4.36 -13.63
N THR A 24 7.20 5.29 -12.70
CA THR A 24 7.85 5.25 -11.39
C THR A 24 7.35 4.05 -10.59
N ILE A 25 8.29 3.27 -10.07
CA ILE A 25 8.05 2.16 -9.15
C ILE A 25 8.44 2.64 -7.77
N PHE A 26 7.53 2.54 -6.81
CA PHE A 26 7.75 2.99 -5.43
C PHE A 26 7.08 2.04 -4.44
N GLU A 27 7.62 1.99 -3.24
CA GLU A 27 7.08 1.20 -2.13
C GLU A 27 6.58 2.17 -1.05
N CYS A 28 5.43 1.88 -0.46
CA CYS A 28 4.88 2.67 0.64
C CYS A 28 4.23 1.77 1.69
N MET A 29 4.10 2.27 2.91
CA MET A 29 3.37 1.59 3.96
C MET A 29 1.85 1.72 3.73
N GLN A 30 1.08 0.76 4.23
CA GLN A 30 -0.38 0.86 4.23
C GLN A 30 -0.87 2.13 4.94
N SER A 31 -0.14 2.64 5.94
CA SER A 31 -0.44 3.90 6.62
C SER A 31 -0.31 5.15 5.76
N GLU A 32 0.40 5.09 4.63
CA GLU A 32 0.64 6.23 3.73
C GLU A 32 -0.41 6.34 2.63
N GLY A 33 -1.19 5.28 2.41
CA GLY A 33 -2.24 5.22 1.41
C GLY A 33 -3.64 5.17 2.02
N ARG A 34 -4.64 5.23 1.14
CA ARG A 34 -6.04 5.01 1.50
C ARG A 34 -6.43 3.60 1.13
N LEU A 35 -6.66 2.77 2.15
CA LEU A 35 -7.17 1.41 1.98
C LEU A 35 -8.66 1.47 1.66
N THR A 36 -9.03 0.85 0.55
CA THR A 36 -10.41 0.58 0.18
C THR A 36 -10.59 -0.93 0.18
N SER A 37 -11.39 -1.42 1.11
CA SER A 37 -11.76 -2.84 1.18
C SER A 37 -13.06 -3.04 0.40
N ASP A 38 -12.99 -3.72 -0.73
CA ASP A 38 -14.18 -4.17 -1.45
C ASP A 38 -14.40 -5.66 -1.15
N GLN A 39 -15.63 -6.05 -0.83
CA GLN A 39 -15.96 -7.44 -0.48
C GLN A 39 -15.88 -8.39 -1.68
N LEU A 40 -15.88 -7.85 -2.91
CA LEU A 40 -15.81 -8.62 -4.15
C LEU A 40 -14.38 -8.67 -4.72
N ASP A 41 -13.66 -7.55 -4.72
CA ASP A 41 -12.33 -7.40 -5.35
C ASP A 41 -11.16 -7.41 -4.35
N GLY A 42 -11.44 -7.47 -3.05
CA GLY A 42 -10.44 -7.49 -1.97
C GLY A 42 -9.93 -6.11 -1.57
N ASP A 43 -8.84 -6.10 -0.79
CA ASP A 43 -8.22 -4.88 -0.28
C ASP A 43 -7.37 -4.21 -1.36
N THR A 44 -7.75 -3.00 -1.76
CA THR A 44 -6.96 -2.15 -2.68
C THR A 44 -6.43 -0.94 -1.94
N LEU A 45 -5.13 -0.67 -2.05
CA LEU A 45 -4.54 0.56 -1.53
C LEU A 45 -4.41 1.58 -2.65
N SER A 46 -4.85 2.81 -2.40
CA SER A 46 -4.71 3.94 -3.32
C SER A 46 -3.76 5.00 -2.75
N ILE A 47 -2.82 5.46 -3.57
CA ILE A 47 -1.82 6.48 -3.18
C ILE A 47 -1.48 7.39 -4.35
N ALA A 48 -1.14 8.65 -4.07
CA ALA A 48 -0.66 9.57 -5.10
C ALA A 48 0.78 9.21 -5.49
N CYS A 49 1.08 9.20 -6.79
CA CYS A 49 2.45 9.04 -7.26
C CYS A 49 3.29 10.25 -6.84
N PRO A 50 4.45 10.07 -6.17
CA PRO A 50 5.27 11.18 -5.68
C PRO A 50 5.93 12.01 -6.80
N VAL A 51 5.82 11.57 -8.06
CA VAL A 51 6.46 12.22 -9.22
C VAL A 51 5.47 12.98 -10.10
N CYS A 52 4.25 12.46 -10.27
CA CYS A 52 3.29 13.02 -11.21
C CYS A 52 1.89 13.25 -10.62
N ASP A 53 1.75 13.09 -9.29
CA ASP A 53 0.54 13.26 -8.50
C ASP A 53 -0.68 12.41 -8.92
N ARG A 54 -0.51 11.53 -9.92
CA ARG A 54 -1.58 10.63 -10.36
C ARG A 54 -1.81 9.53 -9.33
N THR A 55 -3.07 9.27 -9.03
CA THR A 55 -3.49 8.17 -8.16
C THR A 55 -3.10 6.82 -8.76
N CYS A 56 -2.40 6.03 -7.97
CA CYS A 56 -2.00 4.66 -8.28
C CYS A 56 -2.77 3.71 -7.36
N TYR A 57 -3.14 2.55 -7.91
CA TYR A 57 -3.80 1.47 -7.18
C TYR A 57 -2.86 0.28 -7.16
N GLY A 58 -2.69 -0.31 -5.99
CA GLY A 58 -1.76 -1.40 -5.74
C GLY A 58 -2.46 -2.48 -4.94
N SER A 59 -1.97 -3.71 -5.08
CA SER A 59 -2.39 -4.88 -4.32
C SER A 59 -1.32 -5.21 -3.26
N PRO A 60 -1.68 -5.86 -2.14
CA PRO A 60 -0.71 -6.15 -1.10
C PRO A 60 0.35 -7.12 -1.62
N LYS A 61 1.60 -6.92 -1.20
CA LYS A 61 2.73 -7.81 -1.51
C LYS A 61 2.78 -9.02 -0.58
#